data_AF-A0A835IRT1-F1
#
_entry.id   AF-A0A835IRT1-F1
#
_cell.length_a   1.000
_cell.length_b   1.000
_cell.length_c   1.000
_cell.angle_alpha   90.00
_cell.angle_beta   90.00
_cell.angle_gamma   90.00
#
_symmetry.space_group_name_H-M   'P 1'
#
loop_
_entity.id
_entity.type
_entity.pdbx_description
1 polymer ?
#
loop_
_entity_poly.entity_id
_entity_poly.type
_entity_poly.pdbx_seq_one_letter_code
_entity_poly.pdbx_strand_id
1 'polypeptide(L)'
;MAAIPCPSVSRQVRHAASRYKVIEVLAGGGSALVEWRLETGRTHQIRAHAKYLGIPLLGDEVYGGTKSMALSLLQPRISSSHRVNLTKLVSMLERPCLHALALG
;
A
#
# COMPACT_ATOMS: atom_id res chain seq x y z
N MET A 1 25.14 38.24 -10.93
CA MET A 1 24.11 37.98 -9.91
C MET A 1 24.34 36.60 -9.32
N ALA A 2 24.86 36.53 -8.10
CA ALA A 2 25.08 35.26 -7.39
C ALA A 2 23.74 34.76 -6.83
N ALA A 3 23.31 33.57 -7.26
CA ALA A 3 22.18 32.89 -6.65
C ALA A 3 22.64 32.36 -5.28
N ILE A 4 22.07 32.92 -4.22
CA ILE A 4 22.26 32.49 -2.84
C ILE A 4 21.67 31.07 -2.73
N PRO A 5 22.44 30.03 -2.35
CA PRO A 5 21.88 28.74 -2.03
C PRO A 5 21.08 28.85 -0.73
N CYS A 6 19.77 28.57 -0.81
CA CYS A 6 18.87 28.44 0.34
C CYS A 6 19.43 27.36 1.30
N PRO A 7 19.37 27.52 2.64
CA PRO A 7 20.03 26.61 3.56
C PRO A 7 19.44 25.21 3.42
N SER A 8 20.35 24.25 3.24
CA SER A 8 20.11 22.83 3.14
C SER A 8 19.31 22.31 4.33
N VAL A 9 18.03 22.01 4.13
CA VAL A 9 17.31 21.09 5.01
C VAL A 9 17.95 19.73 4.79
N SER A 10 18.83 19.32 5.71
CA SER A 10 19.31 17.95 5.79
C SER A 10 18.11 17.06 6.09
N ARG A 11 17.45 16.56 5.04
CA ARG A 11 16.52 15.44 5.18
C ARG A 11 17.35 14.26 5.68
N GLN A 12 17.43 14.10 7.00
CA GLN A 12 18.01 12.92 7.63
C GLN A 12 17.22 11.71 7.15
N VAL A 13 17.73 11.03 6.13
CA VAL A 13 17.19 9.76 5.67
C VAL A 13 17.47 8.76 6.77
N ARG A 14 16.43 8.41 7.52
CA ARG A 14 16.52 7.41 8.58
C ARG A 14 16.40 6.05 7.95
N HIS A 15 17.32 5.15 8.27
CA HIS A 15 17.28 3.76 7.83
C HIS A 15 15.90 3.15 8.16
N ALA A 16 15.30 2.53 7.14
CA ALA A 16 14.02 1.86 7.19
C ALA A 16 14.14 0.53 6.43
N ALA A 17 14.06 -0.59 7.15
CA ALA A 17 14.16 -1.92 6.57
C ALA A 17 12.92 -2.75 6.91
N SER A 18 12.34 -3.34 5.86
CA SER A 18 11.21 -4.25 5.95
C SER A 18 11.42 -5.38 4.97
N ARG A 19 11.14 -6.60 5.39
CA ARG A 19 11.03 -7.76 4.50
C ARG A 19 9.56 -8.04 4.23
N TYR A 20 9.25 -8.50 3.04
CA TYR A 20 7.89 -8.90 2.69
C TYR A 20 7.90 -10.27 2.03
N LYS A 21 6.81 -11.00 2.19
CA LYS A 21 6.57 -12.30 1.56
C LYS A 21 5.15 -12.35 1.03
N VAL A 22 4.99 -12.69 -0.25
CA VAL A 22 3.66 -12.93 -0.83
C VAL A 22 3.14 -14.26 -0.29
N ILE A 23 1.99 -14.22 0.38
CA ILE A 23 1.31 -15.38 0.95
C ILE A 23 0.34 -15.96 -0.08
N GLU A 24 -0.44 -15.09 -0.71
CA GLU A 24 -1.46 -15.49 -1.68
C GLU A 24 -1.66 -14.41 -2.74
N VAL A 25 -1.93 -14.83 -3.97
CA VAL A 25 -2.30 -13.93 -5.07
C VAL A 25 -3.82 -13.98 -5.25
N LEU A 26 -4.46 -12.83 -5.18
CA LEU A 26 -5.91 -12.67 -5.19
C LEU A 26 -6.41 -12.04 -6.49
N ALA A 27 -7.68 -12.27 -6.80
CA ALA A 27 -8.38 -11.71 -7.97
C ALA A 27 -7.56 -11.85 -9.27
N GLY A 28 -7.07 -13.06 -9.57
CA GLY A 28 -6.30 -13.34 -10.79
C GLY A 28 -5.06 -12.46 -11.00
N GLY A 29 -4.43 -12.00 -9.91
CA GLY A 29 -3.26 -11.11 -9.95
C GLY A 29 -3.58 -9.61 -9.82
N GLY A 30 -4.82 -9.25 -9.47
CA GLY A 30 -5.22 -7.85 -9.23
C GLY A 30 -4.87 -7.35 -7.82
N SER A 31 -4.63 -8.28 -6.88
CA SER A 31 -4.15 -7.97 -5.53
C SER A 31 -3.38 -9.16 -4.95
N ALA A 32 -2.70 -8.97 -3.83
CA ALA A 32 -1.99 -10.03 -3.15
C ALA A 32 -2.07 -9.85 -1.63
N LEU A 33 -2.17 -10.96 -0.90
CA LEU A 33 -1.96 -11.00 0.53
C LEU A 33 -0.46 -11.09 0.80
N VAL A 34 0.07 -10.12 1.55
CA VAL A 34 1.50 -9.98 1.80
C VAL A 34 1.76 -9.91 3.30
N GLU A 35 2.65 -10.78 3.79
CA GLU A 35 3.20 -10.70 5.14
C GLU A 35 4.37 -9.73 5.13
N TRP A 36 4.35 -8.77 6.06
CA TRP A 36 5.44 -7.82 6.26
C TRP A 36 6.13 -8.09 7.60
N ARG A 37 7.47 -8.16 7.58
CA ARG A 37 8.30 -8.23 8.78
C ARG A 37 9.13 -6.97 8.87
N LEU A 38 8.91 -6.21 9.95
CA LEU A 38 9.61 -4.96 10.22
C LEU A 38 10.92 -5.23 10.94
N GLU A 39 12.03 -4.71 10.41
CA GLU A 39 13.30 -4.61 11.14
C GLU A 39 13.40 -3.27 11.88
N THR A 40 12.71 -2.25 11.37
CA THR A 40 12.60 -0.92 11.97
C THR A 40 11.13 -0.48 12.04
N GLY A 41 10.79 0.39 12.99
CA GLY A 41 9.43 0.92 13.18
C GLY A 41 9.29 2.39 12.83
N ARG A 42 9.49 2.79 11.56
CA ARG A 42 9.28 4.18 11.12
C ARG A 42 7.80 4.46 10.84
N THR A 43 7.40 5.72 10.98
CA THR A 43 6.02 6.16 10.68
C THR A 43 5.63 5.78 9.25
N HIS A 44 4.49 5.09 9.10
CA HIS A 44 3.96 4.64 7.81
C HIS A 44 4.93 3.78 6.96
N GLN A 45 5.94 3.14 7.58
CA GLN A 45 6.99 2.44 6.85
C GLN A 45 6.46 1.44 5.81
N ILE A 46 5.49 0.60 6.19
CA ILE A 46 4.87 -0.38 5.28
C ILE A 46 4.15 0.32 4.13
N ARG A 47 3.35 1.35 4.41
CA ARG A 47 2.59 2.10 3.41
C ARG A 47 3.50 2.78 2.38
N ALA A 48 4.59 3.38 2.86
CA ALA A 48 5.58 4.02 2.00
C ALA A 48 6.35 3.00 1.15
N HIS A 49 6.75 1.86 1.72
CA HIS A 49 7.45 0.80 0.99
C HIS A 49 6.53 0.16 -0.06
N ALA A 50 5.27 -0.11 0.29
CA ALA A 50 4.25 -0.64 -0.62
C ALA A 50 4.06 0.27 -1.84
N LYS A 51 3.96 1.59 -1.63
CA LYS A 51 3.91 2.58 -2.73
C LYS A 51 5.18 2.58 -3.57
N TYR A 52 6.35 2.55 -2.94
CA TYR A 52 7.64 2.54 -3.63
C TYR A 52 7.80 1.32 -4.53
N LEU A 53 7.30 0.16 -4.09
CA LEU A 53 7.27 -1.08 -4.89
C LEU A 53 6.19 -1.10 -5.98
N GLY A 54 5.34 -0.07 -6.08
CA GLY A 54 4.22 -0.02 -7.03
C GLY A 54 3.01 -0.88 -6.64
N ILE A 55 2.99 -1.39 -5.41
CA ILE A 55 1.92 -2.23 -4.84
C ILE A 55 1.30 -1.55 -3.61
N PRO A 56 0.64 -0.38 -3.78
CA PRO A 56 0.07 0.34 -2.65
C PRO A 56 -1.01 -0.47 -1.94
N LEU A 57 -1.19 -0.22 -0.64
CA LEU A 57 -2.18 -0.92 0.17
C LEU A 57 -3.60 -0.53 -0.25
N LEU A 58 -4.49 -1.51 -0.41
CA LEU A 58 -5.89 -1.26 -0.72
C LEU A 58 -6.54 -0.38 0.35
N GLY A 59 -7.28 0.66 -0.04
CA GLY A 59 -7.90 1.62 0.88
C GLY A 59 -6.94 2.68 1.41
N ASP A 60 -5.71 2.78 0.88
CA ASP A 60 -4.74 3.80 1.27
C ASP A 60 -4.84 5.05 0.37
N GLU A 61 -5.66 6.00 0.79
CA GLU A 61 -5.87 7.25 0.04
C GLU A 61 -4.63 8.15 -0.03
N VAL A 62 -3.71 8.05 0.95
CA VAL A 62 -2.51 8.90 1.04
C VAL A 62 -1.39 8.37 0.15
N TYR A 63 -1.19 7.05 0.14
CA TYR A 63 -0.11 6.40 -0.59
C TYR A 63 -0.54 5.81 -1.93
N GLY A 64 -1.77 6.07 -2.38
CA GLY A 64 -2.22 5.84 -3.75
C GLY A 64 -3.00 4.55 -3.97
N GLY A 65 -3.33 3.79 -2.93
CA GLY A 65 -4.22 2.64 -3.01
C GLY A 65 -5.69 3.04 -2.88
N THR A 66 -6.11 4.02 -3.69
CA THR A 66 -7.48 4.55 -3.67
C THR A 66 -8.50 3.47 -4.02
N LYS A 67 -9.75 3.67 -3.59
CA LYS A 67 -10.88 2.80 -3.93
C LYS A 67 -11.04 2.65 -5.44
N SER A 68 -10.86 3.73 -6.20
CA SER A 68 -10.91 3.70 -7.66
C SER A 68 -9.80 2.85 -8.27
N MET A 69 -8.56 2.96 -7.79
CA MET A 69 -7.46 2.10 -8.23
C MET A 69 -7.76 0.62 -7.94
N ALA A 70 -8.23 0.33 -6.73
CA ALA A 70 -8.61 -1.03 -6.34
C ALA A 70 -9.67 -1.63 -7.28
N LEU A 71 -10.74 -0.88 -7.57
CA LEU A 71 -11.79 -1.34 -8.49
C LEU A 71 -11.24 -1.61 -9.89
N SER A 72 -10.43 -0.71 -10.45
CA SER A 72 -9.85 -0.86 -11.78
C SER A 72 -8.96 -2.10 -11.92
N LEU A 73 -8.24 -2.48 -10.86
CA LEU A 73 -7.38 -3.66 -10.86
C LEU A 73 -8.14 -4.98 -10.64
N LEU A 74 -9.20 -4.93 -9.84
CA LEU A 74 -9.93 -6.12 -9.39
C LEU A 74 -11.11 -6.49 -10.30
N GLN A 75 -11.88 -5.51 -10.79
CA GLN A 75 -13.10 -5.77 -11.58
C GLN A 75 -12.87 -6.58 -12.88
N PRO A 76 -11.77 -6.37 -13.64
CA PRO A 76 -11.54 -7.14 -14.87
C PRO A 76 -11.23 -8.62 -14.60
N ARG A 77 -10.75 -8.95 -13.40
CA ARG A 77 -10.21 -10.26 -13.04
C ARG A 77 -11.17 -11.13 -12.25
N ILE A 78 -12.39 -10.65 -12.02
CA ILE A 78 -13.44 -11.34 -11.28
C ILE A 78 -14.67 -11.51 -12.16
N SER A 79 -15.36 -12.65 -11.98
CA SER A 79 -16.62 -12.96 -12.65
C SER A 79 -17.66 -11.85 -12.47
N SER A 80 -18.48 -11.63 -13.51
CA SER A 80 -19.52 -10.61 -13.56
C SER A 80 -20.49 -10.69 -12.36
N SER A 81 -20.81 -11.90 -11.89
CA SER A 81 -21.71 -12.14 -10.75
C SER A 81 -21.22 -11.52 -9.44
N HIS A 82 -19.90 -11.41 -9.24
CA HIS A 82 -19.32 -10.92 -7.98
C HIS A 82 -18.94 -9.43 -8.03
N ARG A 83 -19.06 -8.75 -9.18
CA ARG A 83 -18.66 -7.34 -9.34
C ARG A 83 -19.43 -6.38 -8.43
N VAL A 84 -20.73 -6.63 -8.24
CA VAL A 84 -21.58 -5.81 -7.36
C VAL A 84 -21.13 -5.96 -5.91
N ASN A 85 -20.87 -7.20 -5.47
CA ASN A 85 -20.37 -7.47 -4.12
C ASN A 85 -18.99 -6.83 -3.91
N LEU A 86 -18.06 -7.00 -4.87
CA LEU A 86 -16.74 -6.37 -4.78
C LEU A 86 -16.82 -4.85 -4.65
N THR A 87 -17.66 -4.20 -5.47
CA THR A 87 -17.81 -2.74 -5.41
C THR A 87 -18.30 -2.29 -4.03
N LYS A 88 -19.21 -3.06 -3.42
CA LYS A 88 -19.69 -2.83 -2.05
C LYS A 88 -18.60 -3.06 -1.00
N LEU A 89 -17.79 -4.11 -1.13
CA LEU A 89 -16.69 -4.37 -0.20
C LEU A 89 -15.63 -3.27 -0.26
N VAL A 90 -15.25 -2.84 -1.47
CA VAL A 90 -14.26 -1.77 -1.66
C VAL A 90 -14.80 -0.41 -1.19
N SER A 91 -16.11 -0.14 -1.33
CA SER A 91 -16.69 1.11 -0.82
C SER A 91 -16.61 1.20 0.71
N MET A 92 -16.71 0.05 1.40
CA MET A 92 -16.59 -0.07 2.87
C MET A 92 -15.14 0.01 3.39
N LEU A 93 -14.12 0.07 2.53
CA LEU A 93 -12.72 0.23 2.96
C LEU A 93 -12.46 1.66 3.44
N GLU A 94 -12.57 1.91 4.73
CA GLU A 94 -12.30 3.23 5.33
C GLU A 94 -10.83 3.44 5.73
N ARG A 95 -10.01 2.39 5.63
CA ARG A 95 -8.62 2.40 6.07
C ARG A 95 -7.76 1.50 5.19
N PRO A 96 -6.44 1.70 5.18
CA PRO A 96 -5.51 0.79 4.52
C PRO A 96 -5.72 -0.65 5.02
N CYS A 97 -5.75 -1.60 4.09
CA CYS A 97 -5.73 -3.03 4.36
C CYS A 97 -4.37 -3.44 4.94
N LEU A 98 -4.16 -3.06 6.20
CA LEU A 98 -2.97 -3.34 6.99
C LEU A 98 -3.40 -3.75 8.38
N HIS A 99 -2.87 -4.88 8.85
CA HIS A 99 -3.17 -5.40 10.17
C HIS A 99 -1.90 -5.95 10.81
N ALA A 100 -1.73 -5.73 12.11
CA ALA A 100 -0.66 -6.33 12.90
C ALA A 100 -1.12 -7.73 13.33
N LEU A 101 -0.60 -8.77 12.69
CA LEU A 101 -1.01 -10.16 12.95
C LEU A 101 -0.38 -10.72 14.24
N ALA A 102 0.88 -10.40 14.49
CA ALA A 102 1.60 -10.84 15.67
C ALA A 102 2.48 -9.70 16.20
N LEU A 103 2.57 -9.60 17.52
CA LEU A 103 3.57 -8.80 18.21
C LEU A 103 4.62 -9.80 18.71
N GLY A 104 5.88 -9.55 18.35
CA GLY A 104 7.02 -10.34 18.82
C GLY A 104 7.27 -10.17 20.30
#